data_AF-A0A956DE32-F1
#
_entry.id   AF-A0A956DE32-F1
#
_cell.length_a   1.000
_cell.length_b   1.000
_cell.length_c   1.000
_cell.angle_alpha   90.00
_cell.angle_beta   90.00
_cell.angle_gamma   90.00
#
_symmetry.space_group_name_H-M   'P 1'
#
loop_
_entity.id
_entity.type
_entity.pdbx_description
1 polymer ?
#
loop_
_entity_poly.entity_id
_entity_poly.type
_entity_poly.pdbx_seq_one_letter_code
_entity_poly.pdbx_strand_id
1 'polypeptide(L)'
;MLQGAIIGAVVGIIMVFVQMARMRRGADKVMGALQQGGEGARAALDAWVKPVVSGRKVSANKLVDTLERFSWLALLGDFDALEEEGGNSDGMLGVRTQCQAHALAAMIAHRDVPRDVENLERVTETIEREGGALMGLVKKNTRDLLAMAHAKAGRGLDTASRDRVVSRARQSSPASKV
;
A
#
# COMPACT_ATOMS: atom_id res chain seq x y z
N MET A 1 -2.27 30.23 -6.88
CA MET A 1 -2.36 28.74 -6.88
C MET A 1 -1.32 28.04 -5.99
N LEU A 2 -0.64 28.75 -5.08
CA LEU A 2 0.42 28.17 -4.23
C LEU A 2 -0.12 27.58 -2.91
N GLN A 3 -1.26 28.08 -2.40
CA GLN A 3 -1.87 27.62 -1.15
C GLN A 3 -2.53 26.23 -1.25
N GLY A 4 -3.03 25.82 -2.42
CA GLY A 4 -3.64 24.48 -2.60
C GLY A 4 -2.64 23.33 -2.53
N ALA A 5 -1.40 23.55 -2.98
CA ALA A 5 -0.32 22.55 -2.94
C ALA A 5 0.22 22.31 -1.51
N ILE A 6 0.25 23.37 -0.68
CA ILE A 6 0.71 23.32 0.71
C ILE A 6 -0.31 22.56 1.58
N ILE A 7 -1.61 22.80 1.38
CA ILE A 7 -2.68 22.07 2.08
C ILE A 7 -2.67 20.58 1.70
N GLY A 8 -2.47 20.24 0.42
CA GLY A 8 -2.35 18.84 -0.02
C GLY A 8 -1.14 18.11 0.56
N ALA A 9 -0.01 18.78 0.72
CA ALA A 9 1.21 18.20 1.31
C ALA A 9 1.08 18.00 2.83
N VAL A 10 0.51 18.97 3.55
CA VAL A 10 0.30 18.89 5.01
C VAL A 10 -0.75 17.84 5.36
N VAL A 11 -1.86 17.76 4.62
CA VAL A 11 -2.86 16.70 4.77
C VAL A 11 -2.27 15.34 4.42
N GLY A 12 -1.44 15.26 3.37
CA GLY A 12 -0.71 14.04 3.03
C GLY A 12 0.22 13.56 4.14
N ILE A 13 0.96 14.47 4.79
CA ILE A 13 1.87 14.15 5.90
C ILE A 13 1.09 13.75 7.16
N ILE A 14 0.03 14.48 7.52
CA ILE A 14 -0.83 14.14 8.67
C ILE A 14 -1.53 12.80 8.44
N MET A 15 -2.00 12.53 7.21
CA MET A 15 -2.51 11.21 6.83
C MET A 15 -1.42 10.15 6.98
N VAL A 16 -0.18 10.37 6.54
CA VAL A 16 0.93 9.42 6.71
C VAL A 16 1.23 9.12 8.18
N PHE A 17 1.21 10.11 9.08
CA PHE A 17 1.41 9.88 10.52
C PHE A 17 0.22 9.14 11.18
N VAL A 18 -1.01 9.50 10.84
CA VAL A 18 -2.22 8.78 11.29
C VAL A 18 -2.25 7.36 10.70
N GLN A 19 -1.76 7.18 9.47
CA GLN A 19 -1.60 5.91 8.78
C GLN A 19 -0.55 5.03 9.46
N MET A 20 0.64 5.56 9.79
CA MET A 20 1.65 4.81 10.54
C MET A 20 1.16 4.36 11.93
N ALA A 21 0.41 5.21 12.62
CA ALA A 21 -0.17 4.87 13.92
C ALA A 21 -1.32 3.85 13.83
N ARG A 22 -2.15 3.91 12.77
CA ARG A 22 -3.21 2.92 12.50
C ARG A 22 -2.66 1.58 12.03
N MET A 23 -1.67 1.61 11.14
CA MET A 23 -0.95 0.42 10.70
C MET A 23 -0.29 -0.31 11.86
N ARG A 24 0.28 0.41 12.83
CA ARG A 24 0.79 -0.22 14.06
C ARG A 24 -0.29 -0.99 14.81
N ARG A 25 -1.49 -0.42 15.00
CA ARG A 25 -2.58 -1.09 15.73
C ARG A 25 -3.15 -2.31 15.00
N GLY A 26 -3.23 -2.25 13.67
CA GLY A 26 -3.64 -3.38 12.85
C GLY A 26 -2.61 -4.50 12.88
N ALA A 27 -1.35 -4.12 12.65
CA ALA A 27 -0.20 -5.00 12.75
C ALA A 27 -0.10 -5.69 14.12
N ASP A 28 -0.25 -4.97 15.24
CA ASP A 28 -0.14 -5.57 16.58
C ASP A 28 -1.18 -6.69 16.81
N LYS A 29 -2.41 -6.51 16.30
CA LYS A 29 -3.48 -7.51 16.43
C LYS A 29 -3.24 -8.74 15.55
N VAL A 30 -2.91 -8.53 14.29
CA VAL A 30 -2.70 -9.63 13.33
C VAL A 30 -1.40 -10.37 13.66
N MET A 31 -0.32 -9.64 13.98
CA MET A 31 0.95 -10.23 14.42
C MET A 31 0.82 -10.97 15.75
N GLY A 32 0.06 -10.43 16.71
CA GLY A 32 -0.20 -11.15 17.96
C GLY A 32 -0.89 -12.50 17.73
N ALA A 33 -1.85 -12.56 16.80
CA ALA A 33 -2.51 -13.80 16.42
C ALA A 33 -1.58 -14.75 15.62
N LEU A 34 -0.70 -14.22 14.77
CA LEU A 34 0.32 -15.01 14.08
C LEU A 34 1.31 -15.66 15.05
N GLN A 35 1.77 -14.91 16.05
CA GLN A 35 2.70 -15.39 17.07
C GLN A 35 2.11 -16.49 17.98
N GLN A 36 0.79 -16.57 18.08
CA GLN A 36 0.06 -17.55 18.90
C GLN A 36 -0.25 -18.87 18.16
N GLY A 37 0.28 -19.08 16.95
CA GLY A 37 0.10 -20.33 16.20
C GLY A 37 -0.64 -20.21 14.87
N GLY A 38 -0.88 -18.98 14.38
CA GLY A 38 -1.33 -18.71 13.01
C GLY A 38 -2.82 -18.95 12.73
N GLU A 39 -3.46 -19.95 13.37
CA GLU A 39 -4.87 -20.31 13.09
C GLU A 39 -5.87 -19.16 13.33
N GLY A 40 -5.57 -18.23 14.25
CA GLY A 40 -6.43 -17.07 14.55
C GLY A 40 -6.18 -15.82 13.71
N ALA A 41 -5.12 -15.78 12.88
CA ALA A 41 -4.67 -14.54 12.24
C ALA A 41 -5.68 -14.00 11.21
N ARG A 42 -6.34 -14.91 10.47
CA ARG A 42 -7.37 -14.54 9.50
C ARG A 42 -8.61 -13.95 10.17
N ALA A 43 -9.07 -14.55 11.26
CA ALA A 43 -10.22 -14.08 12.03
C ALA A 43 -9.91 -12.74 12.72
N ALA A 44 -8.68 -12.56 13.22
CA ALA A 44 -8.22 -11.28 13.79
C ALA A 44 -8.22 -10.17 12.72
N LEU A 45 -7.81 -10.50 11.49
CA LEU A 45 -7.86 -9.59 10.36
C LEU A 45 -9.30 -9.18 10.01
N ASP A 46 -10.24 -10.14 9.94
CA ASP A 46 -11.66 -9.85 9.68
C ASP A 46 -12.34 -9.00 10.75
N ALA A 47 -11.99 -9.23 12.01
CA ALA A 47 -12.50 -8.46 13.13
C ALA A 47 -11.99 -7.01 13.11
N TRP A 48 -10.76 -6.80 12.62
CA TRP A 48 -10.13 -5.49 12.56
C TRP A 48 -10.53 -4.69 11.32
N VAL A 49 -10.47 -5.30 10.13
CA VAL A 49 -10.92 -4.70 8.87
C VAL A 49 -11.84 -5.69 8.15
N LYS A 50 -13.11 -5.31 7.97
CA LYS A 50 -14.08 -6.18 7.30
C LYS A 50 -13.71 -6.45 5.83
N PRO A 51 -14.03 -7.64 5.30
CA PRO A 51 -13.87 -7.96 3.88
C PRO A 51 -14.50 -6.92 2.95
N VAL A 52 -13.87 -6.73 1.79
CA VAL A 52 -14.48 -5.97 0.69
C VAL A 52 -15.53 -6.86 0.02
N VAL A 53 -16.78 -6.41 0.07
CA VAL A 53 -17.94 -7.11 -0.50
C VAL A 53 -18.47 -6.37 -1.72
N SER A 54 -18.99 -7.12 -2.70
CA SER A 54 -19.58 -6.56 -3.91
C SER A 54 -20.66 -5.50 -3.60
N GLY A 55 -20.69 -4.43 -4.38
CA GLY A 55 -21.63 -3.31 -4.22
C GLY A 55 -21.32 -2.33 -3.09
N ARG A 56 -20.31 -2.61 -2.24
CA ARG A 56 -19.91 -1.68 -1.17
C ARG A 56 -18.73 -0.82 -1.60
N LYS A 57 -18.98 0.48 -1.80
CA LYS A 57 -17.92 1.46 -2.09
C LYS A 57 -16.90 1.52 -0.94
N VAL A 58 -15.62 1.45 -1.29
CA VAL A 58 -14.52 1.76 -0.36
C VAL A 58 -14.46 3.27 -0.20
N SER A 59 -14.79 3.77 0.99
CA SER A 59 -14.69 5.20 1.27
C SER A 59 -13.23 5.63 1.42
N ALA A 60 -12.92 6.90 1.13
CA ALA A 60 -11.56 7.42 1.30
C ALA A 60 -11.00 7.21 2.73
N ASN A 61 -11.87 7.31 3.73
CA ASN A 61 -11.53 7.08 5.14
C ASN A 61 -11.19 5.61 5.46
N LYS A 62 -11.57 4.68 4.59
CA LYS A 62 -11.37 3.23 4.72
C LYS A 62 -10.38 2.65 3.74
N LEU A 63 -9.93 3.44 2.75
CA LEU A 63 -8.97 3.01 1.76
C LEU A 63 -7.70 2.43 2.41
N VAL A 64 -7.12 3.13 3.38
CA VAL A 64 -5.91 2.67 4.08
C VAL A 64 -6.13 1.31 4.75
N ASP A 65 -7.22 1.19 5.52
CA ASP A 65 -7.59 -0.06 6.20
C ASP A 65 -7.70 -1.20 5.16
N THR A 66 -8.29 -0.93 3.99
CA THR A 66 -8.39 -1.88 2.88
C THR A 66 -7.03 -2.23 2.27
N LEU A 67 -6.14 -1.26 2.04
CA LEU A 67 -4.78 -1.53 1.53
C LEU A 67 -3.98 -2.42 2.49
N GLU A 68 -4.09 -2.13 3.78
CA GLU A 68 -3.43 -2.91 4.82
C GLU A 68 -4.03 -4.33 4.92
N ARG A 69 -5.35 -4.48 4.77
CA ARG A 69 -5.99 -5.80 4.69
C ARG A 69 -5.42 -6.65 3.55
N PHE A 70 -5.30 -6.09 2.35
CA PHE A 70 -4.72 -6.81 1.22
C PHE A 70 -3.25 -7.18 1.46
N SER A 71 -2.50 -6.31 2.14
CA SER A 71 -1.13 -6.63 2.56
C SER A 71 -1.10 -7.84 3.50
N TRP A 72 -1.99 -7.88 4.49
CA TRP A 72 -2.08 -9.01 5.42
C TRP A 72 -2.58 -10.30 4.77
N LEU A 73 -3.62 -10.26 3.93
CA LEU A 73 -4.08 -11.44 3.20
C LEU A 73 -2.93 -12.06 2.37
N ALA A 74 -2.11 -11.21 1.73
CA ALA A 74 -0.94 -11.66 0.97
C ALA A 74 0.12 -12.32 1.85
N LEU A 75 0.39 -11.76 3.03
CA LEU A 75 1.33 -12.33 4.00
C LEU A 75 0.82 -13.62 4.65
N LEU A 76 -0.50 -13.74 4.82
CA LEU A 76 -1.15 -14.97 5.29
C LEU A 76 -1.21 -16.06 4.22
N GLY A 77 -0.95 -15.72 2.95
CA GLY A 77 -1.07 -16.64 1.82
C GLY A 77 -2.52 -16.94 1.42
N ASP A 78 -3.48 -16.12 1.86
CA ASP A 78 -4.90 -16.26 1.52
C ASP A 78 -5.18 -15.61 0.15
N PHE A 79 -4.70 -16.27 -0.91
CA PHE A 79 -4.79 -15.77 -2.28
C PHE A 79 -6.22 -15.81 -2.83
N ASP A 80 -7.05 -16.74 -2.37
CA ASP A 80 -8.46 -16.83 -2.76
C ASP A 80 -9.23 -15.59 -2.26
N ALA A 81 -9.03 -15.19 -1.00
CA ALA A 81 -9.63 -13.96 -0.48
C ALA A 81 -9.11 -12.70 -1.19
N LEU A 82 -7.82 -12.67 -1.57
CA LEU A 82 -7.26 -11.56 -2.36
C LEU A 82 -7.92 -11.42 -3.72
N GLU A 83 -8.16 -12.54 -4.40
CA GLU A 83 -8.82 -12.54 -5.71
C GLU A 83 -10.29 -12.13 -5.58
N GLU A 84 -11.01 -12.71 -4.61
CA GLU A 84 -12.43 -12.39 -4.36
C GLU A 84 -12.62 -10.91 -4.00
N GLU A 85 -11.90 -10.42 -2.99
CA GLU A 85 -12.02 -9.02 -2.54
C GLU A 85 -11.50 -8.03 -3.58
N GLY A 86 -10.50 -8.45 -4.37
CA GLY A 86 -9.99 -7.70 -5.51
C GLY A 86 -11.06 -7.54 -6.60
N GLY A 87 -11.75 -8.63 -6.94
CA GLY A 87 -12.88 -8.65 -7.88
C GLY A 87 -14.07 -7.83 -7.38
N ASN A 88 -14.31 -7.77 -6.07
CA ASN A 88 -15.34 -6.91 -5.50
C ASN A 88 -15.02 -5.40 -5.63
N SER A 89 -13.78 -5.05 -6.01
CA SER A 89 -13.31 -3.69 -6.24
C SER A 89 -13.23 -3.30 -7.73
N ASP A 90 -13.73 -4.13 -8.64
CA ASP A 90 -13.44 -4.00 -10.08
C ASP A 90 -13.96 -2.70 -10.72
N GLY A 91 -15.08 -2.16 -10.22
CA GLY A 91 -15.59 -0.85 -10.64
C GLY A 91 -14.76 0.35 -10.18
N MET A 92 -13.67 0.13 -9.45
CA MET A 92 -12.82 1.15 -8.84
C MET A 92 -11.35 0.90 -9.19
N LEU A 93 -10.97 1.05 -10.47
CA LEU A 93 -9.61 0.82 -10.98
C LEU A 93 -8.50 1.33 -10.04
N GLY A 94 -8.63 2.58 -9.55
CA GLY A 94 -7.65 3.18 -8.64
C GLY A 94 -7.55 2.50 -7.27
N VAL A 95 -8.63 1.93 -6.75
CA VAL A 95 -8.61 1.16 -5.49
C VAL A 95 -8.02 -0.22 -5.75
N ARG A 96 -8.51 -0.94 -6.75
CA ARG A 96 -8.01 -2.26 -7.14
C ARG A 96 -6.49 -2.24 -7.36
N THR A 97 -6.00 -1.27 -8.13
CA THR A 97 -4.58 -1.09 -8.42
C THR A 97 -3.76 -0.93 -7.13
N GLN A 98 -4.21 -0.05 -6.22
CA GLN A 98 -3.47 0.17 -4.96
C GLN A 98 -3.50 -1.07 -4.08
N CYS A 99 -4.63 -1.77 -3.97
CA CYS A 99 -4.73 -3.02 -3.23
C CYS A 99 -3.75 -4.08 -3.76
N GLN A 100 -3.70 -4.27 -5.07
CA GLN A 100 -2.76 -5.19 -5.73
C GLN A 100 -1.30 -4.79 -5.50
N ALA A 101 -0.98 -3.50 -5.67
CA ALA A 101 0.38 -3.00 -5.47
C ALA A 101 0.85 -3.16 -4.02
N HIS A 102 -0.02 -2.93 -3.04
CA HIS A 102 0.29 -3.11 -1.62
C HIS A 102 0.44 -4.58 -1.23
N ALA A 103 -0.42 -5.48 -1.73
CA ALA A 103 -0.26 -6.92 -1.54
C ALA A 103 1.08 -7.43 -2.06
N LEU A 104 1.46 -7.02 -3.29
CA LEU A 104 2.74 -7.37 -3.90
C LEU A 104 3.93 -6.80 -3.12
N ALA A 105 3.86 -5.53 -2.72
CA ALA A 105 4.92 -4.90 -1.91
C ALA A 105 5.11 -5.60 -0.56
N ALA A 106 4.02 -6.06 0.09
CA ALA A 106 4.09 -6.82 1.32
C ALA A 106 4.78 -8.18 1.11
N MET A 107 4.39 -8.93 0.07
CA MET A 107 5.08 -10.17 -0.27
C MET A 107 6.56 -9.93 -0.55
N ILE A 108 6.88 -8.95 -1.41
CA ILE A 108 8.27 -8.59 -1.75
C ILE A 108 9.05 -8.26 -0.49
N ALA A 109 8.50 -7.54 0.48
CA ALA A 109 9.20 -7.22 1.72
C ALA A 109 9.60 -8.46 2.54
N HIS A 110 8.82 -9.54 2.46
CA HIS A 110 9.00 -10.76 3.26
C HIS A 110 9.62 -11.93 2.50
N ARG A 111 9.65 -11.91 1.17
CA ARG A 111 10.27 -12.96 0.34
C ARG A 111 10.97 -12.40 -0.89
N ASP A 112 12.01 -13.08 -1.33
CA ASP A 112 12.80 -12.68 -2.50
C ASP A 112 12.40 -13.51 -3.73
N VAL A 113 11.17 -13.30 -4.22
CA VAL A 113 10.64 -13.98 -5.41
C VAL A 113 10.61 -13.00 -6.59
N PRO A 114 11.42 -13.20 -7.65
CA PRO A 114 11.49 -12.26 -8.79
C PRO A 114 10.14 -12.00 -9.46
N ARG A 115 9.29 -13.03 -9.52
CA ARG A 115 7.94 -12.95 -10.12
C ARG A 115 7.05 -11.91 -9.44
N ASP A 116 7.24 -11.62 -8.15
CA ASP A 116 6.44 -10.61 -7.45
C ASP A 116 6.80 -9.20 -7.92
N VAL A 117 8.08 -8.94 -8.18
CA VAL A 117 8.55 -7.66 -8.73
C VAL A 117 7.99 -7.49 -10.14
N GLU A 118 8.05 -8.52 -10.99
CA GLU A 118 7.47 -8.50 -12.34
C GLU A 118 5.95 -8.27 -12.33
N ASN A 119 5.24 -8.86 -11.35
CA ASN A 119 3.80 -8.61 -11.20
C ASN A 119 3.54 -7.14 -10.80
N LEU A 120 4.38 -6.54 -9.96
CA LEU A 120 4.27 -5.13 -9.55
C LEU A 120 4.61 -4.17 -10.70
N GLU A 121 5.58 -4.53 -11.55
CA GLU A 121 5.87 -3.84 -12.81
C GLU A 121 4.60 -3.82 -13.68
N ARG A 122 3.95 -4.97 -13.90
CA ARG A 122 2.70 -5.06 -14.69
C ARG A 122 1.56 -4.23 -14.10
N VAL A 123 1.36 -4.25 -12.78
CA VAL A 123 0.33 -3.40 -12.13
C VAL A 123 0.62 -1.91 -12.36
N THR A 124 1.90 -1.52 -12.31
CA THR A 124 2.31 -0.14 -12.56
C THR A 124 2.07 0.25 -14.02
N GLU A 125 2.43 -0.60 -14.98
CA GLU A 125 2.17 -0.38 -16.40
C GLU A 125 0.67 -0.26 -16.72
N THR A 126 -0.15 -1.13 -16.14
CA THR A 126 -1.60 -1.09 -16.31
C THR A 126 -2.17 0.25 -15.88
N ILE A 127 -1.82 0.75 -14.67
CA ILE A 127 -2.34 2.04 -14.23
C ILE A 127 -1.74 3.21 -15.02
N GLU A 128 -0.53 3.08 -15.56
CA GLU A 128 0.00 4.11 -16.46
C GLU A 128 -0.80 4.25 -17.74
N ARG A 129 -1.16 3.10 -18.34
CA ARG A 129 -1.90 3.02 -19.60
C ARG A 129 -3.38 3.35 -19.43
N GLU A 130 -4.02 2.79 -18.39
CA GLU A 130 -5.47 2.85 -18.20
C GLU A 130 -5.89 3.96 -17.23
N GLY A 131 -4.97 4.40 -16.36
CA GLY A 131 -5.20 5.53 -15.48
C GLY A 131 -5.19 6.83 -16.28
N GLY A 132 -6.35 7.44 -16.45
CA GLY A 132 -6.45 8.79 -17.00
C GLY A 132 -5.74 9.85 -16.13
N ALA A 133 -5.76 11.10 -16.56
CA ALA A 133 -5.08 12.22 -15.90
C ALA A 133 -5.45 12.39 -14.40
N LEU A 134 -6.68 12.00 -14.02
CA LEU A 134 -7.18 12.10 -12.65
C LEU A 134 -6.57 11.07 -11.68
N MET A 135 -5.83 10.07 -12.17
CA MET A 135 -5.22 9.01 -11.36
C MET A 135 -3.77 9.31 -10.95
N GLY A 136 -3.31 10.57 -11.07
CA GLY A 136 -1.92 10.95 -10.83
C GLY A 136 -1.37 10.52 -9.46
N LEU A 137 -2.20 10.55 -8.41
CA LEU A 137 -1.79 10.08 -7.08
C LEU A 137 -1.61 8.56 -7.03
N VAL A 138 -2.50 7.80 -7.67
CA VAL A 138 -2.41 6.33 -7.72
C VAL A 138 -1.14 5.92 -8.47
N LYS A 139 -0.91 6.49 -9.66
CA LYS A 139 0.31 6.28 -10.46
C LYS A 139 1.59 6.57 -9.68
N LYS A 140 1.59 7.69 -8.95
CA LYS A 140 2.74 8.07 -8.12
C LYS A 140 3.00 7.05 -7.02
N ASN A 141 1.96 6.62 -6.31
CA ASN A 141 2.10 5.65 -5.23
C ASN A 141 2.59 4.29 -5.74
N THR A 142 2.05 3.79 -6.85
CA THR A 142 2.48 2.52 -7.45
C THR A 142 3.94 2.57 -7.93
N ARG A 143 4.36 3.68 -8.55
CA ARG A 143 5.78 3.89 -8.92
C ARG A 143 6.70 3.92 -7.71
N ASP A 144 6.30 4.59 -6.63
CA ASP A 144 7.10 4.62 -5.40
C ASP A 144 7.25 3.20 -4.79
N LEU A 145 6.18 2.38 -4.81
CA LEU A 145 6.26 0.97 -4.38
C LEU A 145 7.18 0.15 -5.29
N LEU A 146 7.07 0.31 -6.61
CA LEU A 146 7.92 -0.40 -7.57
C LEU A 146 9.40 -0.04 -7.40
N ALA A 147 9.72 1.24 -7.18
CA ALA A 147 11.08 1.68 -6.93
C ALA A 147 11.66 1.03 -5.65
N MET A 148 10.87 0.92 -4.58
CA MET A 148 11.29 0.22 -3.36
C MET A 148 11.49 -1.29 -3.60
N ALA A 149 10.64 -1.92 -4.41
CA ALA A 149 10.79 -3.32 -4.80
C ALA A 149 12.07 -3.57 -5.61
N HIS A 150 12.38 -2.72 -6.59
CA HIS A 150 13.62 -2.79 -7.35
C HIS A 150 14.86 -2.62 -6.46
N ALA A 151 14.80 -1.68 -5.51
CA ALA A 151 15.87 -1.46 -4.55
C ALA A 151 16.12 -2.72 -3.70
N LYS A 152 15.06 -3.34 -3.19
CA LYS A 152 15.15 -4.60 -2.42
C LYS A 152 15.70 -5.75 -3.28
N ALA A 153 15.32 -5.82 -4.55
CA ALA A 153 15.82 -6.82 -5.50
C ALA A 153 17.26 -6.57 -5.97
N GLY A 154 18.00 -5.62 -5.39
CA GLY A 154 19.39 -5.32 -5.74
C GLY A 154 19.55 -4.58 -7.07
N ARG A 155 18.47 -4.12 -7.71
CA ARG A 155 18.50 -3.35 -8.97
C ARG A 155 18.81 -1.85 -8.75
N GLY A 156 18.94 -1.42 -7.50
CA GLY A 156 19.17 -0.04 -7.10
C GLY A 156 17.90 0.82 -7.16
N LEU A 157 17.99 2.04 -6.62
CA LEU A 157 16.99 3.09 -6.79
C LEU A 157 17.39 3.95 -7.99
N ASP A 158 16.48 4.21 -8.90
CA ASP A 158 16.71 5.25 -9.90
C ASP A 158 16.88 6.62 -9.21
N THR A 159 17.62 7.52 -9.85
CA THR A 159 17.99 8.83 -9.28
C THR A 159 16.75 9.61 -8.82
N ALA A 160 15.67 9.59 -9.61
CA ALA A 160 14.46 10.31 -9.26
C ALA A 160 13.76 9.71 -8.04
N SER A 161 13.73 8.38 -7.89
CA SER A 161 13.18 7.69 -6.72
C SER A 161 14.04 7.89 -5.48
N ARG A 162 15.36 7.85 -5.62
CA ARG A 162 16.30 8.17 -4.54
C ARG A 162 16.08 9.59 -4.01
N ASP A 163 15.98 10.58 -4.89
CA ASP A 163 15.75 11.97 -4.50
C ASP A 163 14.41 12.17 -3.78
N ARG A 164 13.37 11.46 -4.20
CA ARG A 164 12.06 11.46 -3.52
C ARG A 164 12.15 10.87 -2.12
N VAL A 165 12.79 9.70 -1.96
CA VAL A 165 12.95 9.03 -0.66
C VAL A 165 13.77 9.90 0.30
N VAL A 166 14.88 10.46 -0.18
CA VAL A 166 15.75 11.36 0.60
C VAL A 166 14.99 12.64 1.01
N SER A 167 14.22 13.25 0.10
CA SER A 167 13.41 14.43 0.40
C SER A 167 12.36 14.15 1.49
N ARG A 168 11.67 12.99 1.43
CA ARG A 168 10.73 12.57 2.48
C ARG A 168 11.42 12.27 3.81
N ALA A 169 12.55 11.57 3.80
CA ALA A 169 13.31 11.28 5.02
C ALA A 169 13.77 12.57 5.75
N ARG A 170 14.14 13.60 4.99
CA ARG A 170 14.46 14.94 5.53
C ARG A 170 13.25 15.63 6.16
N GLN A 171 12.05 15.43 5.63
CA GLN A 171 10.80 15.97 6.18
C GLN A 171 10.28 15.20 7.40
N SER A 172 10.65 13.92 7.53
CA SER A 172 10.23 13.03 8.63
C SER A 172 11.23 12.97 9.79
N SER A 173 12.41 13.59 9.66
CA SER A 173 13.36 13.74 10.75
C SER A 173 12.78 14.71 11.79
N PRO A 174 12.95 14.48 13.10
CA PRO A 174 12.66 15.52 14.09
C PRO A 174 13.43 16.76 13.66
N ALA A 175 12.81 17.94 13.73
CA ALA A 175 13.44 19.20 13.37
C ALA A 175 14.66 19.45 14.29
N SER A 176 15.78 18.80 14.01
CA SER A 176 17.07 19.21 14.50
C SER A 176 17.38 20.49 13.74
N LYS A 177 17.17 21.61 14.44
CA LYS A 177 17.74 22.90 14.08
C LYS A 177 19.17 22.70 13.62
N VAL A 178 19.43 22.96 12.35
CA VAL A 178 20.70 23.49 11.85
C VAL A 178 20.33 24.69 10.99
#